data_AF-A0A286EKM4-F1
#
_entry.id   AF-A0A286EKM4-F1
#
_cell.length_a   1.000
_cell.length_b   1.000
_cell.length_c   1.000
_cell.angle_alpha   90.00
_cell.angle_beta   90.00
_cell.angle_gamma   90.00
#
_symmetry.space_group_name_H-M   'P 1'
#
loop_
_entity.id
_entity.type
_entity.pdbx_description
1 polymer ?
#
loop_
_entity_poly.entity_id
_entity_poly.type
_entity_poly.pdbx_seq_one_letter_code
_entity_poly.pdbx_strand_id
1 'polypeptide(L)'
;MTITSTGATWSVTAQRGARVVSKNLAVTPGTIAAIAELLDDAGITEAVGAVNDTAREEAQARAEQLRVELAELEAVLASHRAP
;
A
#
# COMPACT_ATOMS: atom_id res chain seq x y z
N MET A 1 5.09 16.44 -12.63
CA MET A 1 4.15 15.59 -11.87
C MET A 1 4.84 15.20 -10.59
N THR A 2 4.12 15.11 -9.48
CA THR A 2 4.67 14.69 -8.19
C THR A 2 3.90 13.48 -7.72
N ILE A 3 4.61 12.41 -7.38
CA ILE A 3 4.08 11.20 -6.77
C ILE A 3 4.55 11.20 -5.32
N THR A 4 3.63 10.97 -4.39
CA THR A 4 3.92 10.87 -2.96
C THR A 4 3.41 9.55 -2.43
N SER A 5 4.18 8.90 -1.56
CA SER A 5 3.75 7.71 -0.82
C SER A 5 3.80 7.97 0.68
N THR A 6 2.77 7.49 1.38
CA THR A 6 2.70 7.43 2.85
C THR A 6 2.25 6.02 3.25
N GLY A 7 3.21 5.13 3.47
CA GLY A 7 2.94 3.71 3.70
C GLY A 7 2.35 3.05 2.45
N ALA A 8 1.14 2.47 2.57
CA ALA A 8 0.41 1.87 1.45
C ALA A 8 -0.44 2.88 0.64
N THR A 9 -0.53 4.14 1.10
CA THR A 9 -1.36 5.16 0.45
C THR A 9 -0.51 5.96 -0.53
N TRP A 10 -0.99 6.08 -1.76
CA TRP A 10 -0.34 6.87 -2.81
C TRP A 10 -1.16 8.09 -3.17
N SER A 11 -0.47 9.17 -3.53
CA SER A 11 -1.12 10.33 -4.11
C SER A 11 -0.34 10.93 -5.28
N VAL A 12 -1.08 11.50 -6.22
CA VAL A 12 -0.51 12.14 -7.42
C VAL A 12 -0.99 13.57 -7.53
N THR A 13 -0.06 14.46 -7.85
CA THR A 13 -0.34 15.84 -8.24
C THR A 13 0.25 16.11 -9.63
N ALA A 14 -0.57 16.65 -10.52
CA ALA A 14 -0.18 16.98 -11.88
C ALA A 14 -0.39 18.47 -12.17
N GLN A 15 0.61 19.09 -12.80
CA GLN A 15 0.60 20.51 -13.17
C GLN A 15 0.95 20.64 -14.65
N ARG A 16 0.28 21.57 -15.36
CA ARG A 16 0.54 21.92 -16.75
C ARG A 16 0.73 23.44 -16.84
N GLY A 17 1.97 23.87 -17.02
CA GLY A 17 2.33 25.30 -16.92
C GLY A 17 1.98 25.85 -15.54
N ALA A 18 1.27 26.98 -15.49
CA ALA A 18 0.80 27.57 -14.23
C ALA A 18 -0.49 26.95 -13.67
N ARG A 19 -1.13 25.99 -14.37
CA ARG A 19 -2.40 25.40 -13.95
C ARG A 19 -2.18 24.03 -13.29
N VAL A 20 -2.75 23.87 -12.09
CA VAL A 20 -2.84 22.55 -11.44
C VAL A 20 -3.99 21.77 -12.08
N VAL A 21 -3.67 20.63 -12.68
CA VAL A 21 -4.63 19.79 -13.42
C VAL A 21 -5.32 18.81 -12.48
N SER A 22 -4.60 18.32 -11.47
CA SER A 22 -5.14 17.47 -10.40
C SER A 22 -4.39 17.74 -9.10
N LYS A 23 -5.13 17.98 -8.01
CA LYS A 23 -4.58 18.15 -6.66
C LYS A 23 -4.73 16.85 -5.88
N ASN A 24 -3.61 16.30 -5.43
CA ASN A 24 -3.51 15.25 -4.40
C ASN A 24 -4.58 14.16 -4.49
N LEU A 25 -4.67 13.50 -5.64
CA LEU A 25 -5.60 12.40 -5.85
C LEU A 25 -5.07 11.14 -5.19
N ALA A 26 -5.81 10.58 -4.24
CA ALA A 26 -5.51 9.27 -3.67
C ALA A 26 -5.68 8.19 -4.75
N VAL A 27 -4.65 7.36 -4.94
CA VAL A 27 -4.63 6.31 -5.96
C VAL A 27 -4.11 5.01 -5.37
N THR A 28 -4.43 3.91 -6.04
CA THR A 28 -3.97 2.59 -5.63
C THR A 28 -2.51 2.36 -6.07
N PRO A 29 -1.77 1.46 -5.38
CA PRO A 29 -0.44 1.02 -5.81
C PRO A 29 -0.39 0.56 -7.28
N GLY A 30 -1.41 -0.19 -7.72
CA GLY A 30 -1.50 -0.67 -9.10
C GLY A 30 -1.65 0.46 -10.13
N THR A 31 -2.39 1.51 -9.79
CA THR A 31 -2.50 2.70 -10.65
C THR A 31 -1.16 3.43 -10.76
N ILE A 32 -0.39 3.53 -9.68
CA ILE A 32 0.95 4.13 -9.71
C ILE A 32 1.91 3.30 -10.55
N ALA A 33 1.88 1.97 -10.44
CA ALA A 33 2.69 1.09 -11.27
C ALA A 33 2.39 1.29 -12.77
N ALA A 34 1.10 1.34 -13.14
CA ALA A 34 0.69 1.63 -14.52
C ALA A 34 1.13 3.03 -15.01
N ILE A 35 1.11 4.04 -14.12
CA ILE A 35 1.63 5.38 -14.44
C ILE A 35 3.15 5.35 -14.62
N ALA A 36 3.89 4.59 -13.80
CA ALA A 36 5.33 4.43 -13.93
C ALA A 36 5.72 3.77 -15.26
N GLU A 37 5.02 2.70 -15.64
CA GLU A 37 5.19 2.03 -16.94
C GLU A 37 4.91 2.99 -18.11
N LEU A 38 3.85 3.80 -18.02
CA LEU A 38 3.50 4.76 -19.06
C LEU A 38 4.56 5.87 -19.22
N LEU A 39 5.25 6.23 -18.13
CA LEU A 39 6.33 7.23 -18.16
C LEU A 39 7.65 6.66 -18.71
N ASP A 40 7.75 5.33 -18.87
CA ASP A 40 8.94 4.61 -19.36
C ASP A 40 10.22 5.00 -18.61
N ASP A 41 10.09 5.29 -17.31
CA ASP A 41 11.19 5.68 -16.43
C ASP A 41 11.52 4.53 -15.46
N ALA A 42 12.69 3.92 -15.67
CA ALA A 42 13.16 2.80 -14.86
C ALA A 42 13.35 3.17 -13.39
N GLY A 43 13.78 4.41 -13.09
CA GLY A 43 13.99 4.88 -11.72
C GLY A 43 12.66 5.05 -10.97
N ILE A 44 11.62 5.54 -11.65
CA ILE A 44 10.28 5.62 -11.07
C ILE A 44 9.73 4.21 -10.83
N THR A 45 9.90 3.30 -11.78
CA THR A 45 9.41 1.91 -11.67
C THR A 45 10.06 1.18 -10.49
N GLU A 46 11.38 1.30 -10.33
CA GLU A 46 12.12 0.73 -9.20
C GLU A 46 11.66 1.33 -7.86
N ALA A 47 11.53 2.65 -7.77
CA ALA A 47 11.08 3.32 -6.55
C ALA A 47 9.66 2.88 -6.15
N VAL A 48 8.75 2.76 -7.12
CA VAL A 48 7.39 2.25 -6.89
C VAL A 48 7.40 0.80 -6.42
N GLY A 49 8.24 -0.03 -7.03
CA GLY A 49 8.45 -1.42 -6.63
C GLY A 49 8.89 -1.55 -5.16
N ALA A 50 9.97 -0.86 -4.79
CA ALA A 50 10.53 -0.91 -3.44
C ALA A 50 9.52 -0.47 -2.35
N VAL A 51 8.76 0.59 -2.62
CA VAL A 51 7.70 1.06 -1.70
C VAL A 51 6.57 0.03 -1.58
N ASN A 52 6.14 -0.55 -2.69
CA ASN A 52 5.07 -1.55 -2.68
C ASN A 52 5.50 -2.84 -1.99
N ASP A 53 6.75 -3.29 -2.17
CA ASP A 53 7.28 -4.47 -1.50
C ASP A 53 7.39 -4.27 0.00
N THR A 54 7.89 -3.11 0.44
CA THR A 54 7.94 -2.76 1.86
C THR A 54 6.53 -2.76 2.48
N ALA A 55 5.56 -2.11 1.82
CA ALA A 55 4.18 -2.08 2.29
C ALA A 55 3.54 -3.49 2.32
N ARG A 56 3.88 -4.35 1.37
CA ARG A 56 3.42 -5.74 1.31
C ARG A 56 3.99 -6.55 2.47
N GLU A 57 5.29 -6.43 2.76
CA GLU A 57 5.94 -7.11 3.88
C GLU A 57 5.36 -6.68 5.23
N GLU A 58 5.16 -5.39 5.44
CA GLU A 58 4.51 -4.87 6.66
C GLU A 58 3.08 -5.41 6.83
N ALA A 59 2.30 -5.42 5.74
CA ALA A 59 0.94 -5.97 5.76
C ALA A 59 0.94 -7.47 6.05
N GLN A 60 1.89 -8.22 5.49
CA GLN A 60 2.05 -9.66 5.74
C GLN A 60 2.42 -9.94 7.20
N ALA A 61 3.37 -9.19 7.78
CA ALA A 61 3.76 -9.34 9.17
C ALA A 61 2.59 -9.07 10.13
N ARG A 62 1.81 -8.01 9.88
CA ARG A 62 0.61 -7.71 10.66
C ARG A 62 -0.48 -8.78 10.51
N ALA A 63 -0.68 -9.28 9.30
CA ALA A 63 -1.64 -10.35 9.06
C ALA A 63 -1.25 -11.61 9.84
N GLU A 64 0.05 -11.94 9.90
CA GLU A 64 0.53 -13.09 10.65
C GLU A 64 0.35 -12.93 12.16
N GLN A 65 0.68 -11.75 12.68
CA GLN A 65 0.43 -11.44 14.09
C GLN A 65 -1.05 -11.59 14.46
N LEU A 66 -1.96 -11.08 13.62
CA LEU A 66 -3.40 -11.20 13.83
C LEU A 66 -3.89 -12.65 13.76
N ARG A 67 -3.26 -13.51 12.93
CA ARG A 67 -3.60 -14.94 12.87
C ARG A 67 -3.22 -15.65 14.17
N VAL A 68 -2.06 -15.32 14.74
CA VAL A 68 -1.63 -15.86 16.04
C VAL A 68 -2.59 -15.42 17.14
N GLU A 69 -2.88 -14.13 17.22
CA GLU A 69 -3.80 -13.57 18.21
C GLU A 69 -5.21 -14.19 18.08
N LEU A 70 -5.70 -14.37 16.86
CA LEU A 70 -6.98 -15.04 16.61
C LEU A 70 -6.96 -16.49 17.12
N ALA A 71 -5.91 -17.25 16.83
CA ALA A 71 -5.80 -18.65 17.27
C ALA A 71 -5.78 -18.77 18.81
N GLU A 72 -5.10 -17.85 19.50
CA GLU A 72 -5.08 -17.79 20.97
C GLU A 72 -6.48 -17.51 21.53
N LEU A 73 -7.18 -16.51 20.99
CA LEU A 73 -8.54 -16.18 21.41
C LEU A 73 -9.52 -17.33 21.11
N GLU A 74 -9.39 -17.98 19.96
CA GLU A 74 -10.20 -19.15 19.60
C GLU A 74 -9.97 -20.32 20.57
N ALA A 75 -8.72 -20.56 21.01
CA ALA A 75 -8.40 -21.57 22.02
C ALA A 75 -9.04 -21.25 23.38
N VAL A 76 -8.97 -19.98 23.81
CA VAL A 76 -9.65 -19.51 25.02
C VAL A 76 -11.16 -19.71 24.91
N LEU A 77 -11.78 -19.31 23.80
CA LEU A 77 -13.21 -19.51 23.57
C LEU A 77 -13.62 -20.99 23.58
N ALA A 78 -12.80 -21.85 22.97
CA ALA A 78 -13.02 -23.30 23.00
C ALA A 78 -12.97 -23.86 24.44
N SER A 79 -12.05 -23.37 25.28
CA SER A 79 -11.96 -23.78 26.69
C SER A 79 -13.18 -23.40 27.53
N HIS A 80 -13.90 -22.35 27.14
CA HIS A 80 -15.12 -21.89 27.82
C HIS A 80 -16.40 -22.55 27.29
N ARG A 81 -16.36 -23.20 26.13
CA ARG A 81 -17.43 -24.10 25.71
C ARG A 81 -17.28 -25.41 26.50
N ALA A 82 -18.04 -25.52 27.59
CA ALA A 82 -18.29 -26.83 28.21
C ALA A 82 -18.92 -27.79 27.17
N PRO A 83 -18.67 -29.11 27.27
CA PRO A 83 -19.23 -30.11 26.37
C PRO A 83 -20.76 -30.13 26.36
#